data_AF-A0A2E1YG01-F1
#
_entry.id   AF-A0A2E1YG01-F1
#
_cell.length_a   1.000
_cell.length_b   1.000
_cell.length_c   1.000
_cell.angle_alpha   90.00
_cell.angle_beta   90.00
_cell.angle_gamma   90.00
#
_symmetry.space_group_name_H-M   'P 1'
#
loop_
_entity.id
_entity.type
_entity.pdbx_description
1 polymer ?
#
loop_
_entity_poly.entity_id
_entity_poly.type
_entity_poly.pdbx_seq_one_letter_code
_entity_poly.pdbx_strand_id
1 'polypeptide(L)'
;MATDLSLLGEVFVISSLFLLAIGYYVSGREHVFLGRRFPTKIGNQFSILGWICLGFFWWIQVEYYILIKDPVNALICAAAVPFFGYLAYHEYLSIIWKSSYEPLRWLAAMTVVAGGIYFFVERVPLLAGWLIHLVAEQSIWFLDIFGIENRLGPIDYGEGSKIYRSGSEHEEVRVAIEGDSWKDPLAPSVNIVLACTALQSMIIFVGGVICTKAPLSRRFNAFLVTVPPIYILNLIRNAVVIWLTYEHVWGVDTFFWAHAVYAKIGSLLALVVLAIAVFHFLPEMQDSILGVIDLPLREAPEGAPKLPFAKEMPNMVIYVITSALVLFPFGASSNSIREQGIVVDWPLEEIYVVSLILIILSIFLLCFYRDPHRVIEDGIVSPADGLVQKVSTKRGMIHISVFMGLQNVHVNRSPIDGKVISQKHRSGGYTPAFSKDSDKNERLVTKLDTDLGIFKITQIAGFLVRRIVSYIEPNEVIVKGKRIGLIHFGSRVDLAFESSGIKIKVKEGDRILAGQTLAEFTPMSSLSVAEKLMEGPKRLLSKLQASTIDKGD
;
A
#
# COMPACT_ATOMS: atom_id res chain seq x y z
N MET A 1 25.05 -4.72 20.89
CA MET A 1 23.97 -5.26 20.02
C MET A 1 23.19 -4.15 19.30
N ALA A 2 23.18 -2.90 19.79
CA ALA A 2 22.60 -1.74 19.10
C ALA A 2 23.29 -1.30 17.77
N THR A 3 24.30 -2.04 17.29
CA THR A 3 25.13 -1.68 16.12
C THR A 3 24.58 -2.20 14.78
N ASP A 4 23.82 -3.30 14.77
CA ASP A 4 23.41 -3.94 13.50
C ASP A 4 22.13 -3.30 12.95
N LEU A 5 21.17 -2.94 13.81
CA LEU A 5 19.93 -2.27 13.39
C LEU A 5 20.16 -0.82 12.96
N SER A 6 21.08 -0.11 13.61
CA SER A 6 21.42 1.29 13.28
C SER A 6 22.09 1.38 11.92
N LEU A 7 23.07 0.50 11.64
CA LEU A 7 23.70 0.36 10.32
C LEU A 7 22.69 0.00 9.24
N LEU A 8 21.79 -0.95 9.53
CA LEU A 8 20.73 -1.34 8.61
C LEU A 8 19.77 -0.17 8.32
N GLY A 9 19.45 0.63 9.33
CA GLY A 9 18.71 1.89 9.18
C GLY A 9 19.42 2.88 8.25
N GLU A 10 20.74 3.04 8.36
CA GLU A 10 21.51 3.88 7.43
C GLU A 10 21.38 3.41 5.98
N VAL A 11 21.55 2.10 5.77
CA VAL A 11 21.46 1.50 4.44
C VAL A 11 20.08 1.77 3.86
N PHE A 12 19.00 1.61 4.65
CA PHE A 12 17.65 1.85 4.18
C PHE A 12 17.39 3.32 3.83
N VAL A 13 17.76 4.28 4.68
CA VAL A 13 17.48 5.70 4.41
C VAL A 13 18.29 6.21 3.22
N ILE A 14 19.60 5.90 3.15
CA ILE A 14 20.45 6.34 2.03
C ILE A 14 19.99 5.70 0.72
N SER A 15 19.71 4.39 0.73
CA SER A 15 19.18 3.69 -0.44
C SER A 15 17.85 4.26 -0.86
N SER A 16 16.96 4.60 0.09
CA SER A 16 15.64 5.16 -0.23
C SER A 16 15.75 6.48 -0.99
N LEU A 17 16.56 7.43 -0.49
CA LEU A 17 16.76 8.74 -1.12
C LEU A 17 17.41 8.60 -2.49
N PHE A 18 18.41 7.73 -2.62
CA PHE A 18 19.08 7.47 -3.89
C PHE A 18 18.13 6.84 -4.93
N LEU A 19 17.37 5.82 -4.54
CA LEU A 19 16.42 5.12 -5.40
C LEU A 19 15.27 6.05 -5.82
N LEU A 20 14.73 6.87 -4.92
CA LEU A 20 13.70 7.85 -5.24
C LEU A 20 14.23 8.95 -6.17
N ALA A 21 15.48 9.41 -6.00
CA ALA A 21 16.11 10.40 -6.86
C ALA A 21 16.27 9.87 -8.29
N ILE A 22 16.80 8.65 -8.43
CA ILE A 22 16.92 7.97 -9.72
C ILE A 22 15.53 7.72 -10.31
N GLY A 23 14.58 7.25 -9.51
CA GLY A 23 13.22 6.98 -9.93
C GLY A 23 12.54 8.21 -10.50
N TYR A 24 12.66 9.36 -9.84
CA TYR A 24 12.18 10.65 -10.31
C TYR A 24 12.83 11.07 -11.63
N TYR A 25 14.16 11.00 -11.72
CA TYR A 25 14.91 11.40 -12.92
C TYR A 25 14.57 10.52 -14.14
N VAL A 26 14.59 9.19 -13.96
CA VAL A 26 14.38 8.21 -15.04
C VAL A 26 12.92 8.13 -15.47
N SER A 27 11.96 8.34 -14.57
CA SER A 27 10.54 8.32 -14.93
C SER A 27 10.10 9.54 -15.74
N GLY A 28 10.86 10.65 -15.72
CA GLY A 28 10.45 11.94 -16.31
C GLY A 28 10.44 12.01 -17.83
N ARG A 29 11.28 11.22 -18.49
CA ARG A 29 11.41 11.18 -19.95
C ARG A 29 12.08 9.87 -20.35
N GLU A 30 11.96 9.49 -21.63
CA GLU A 30 12.81 8.41 -22.15
C GLU A 30 14.27 8.87 -22.17
N HIS A 31 15.16 8.03 -21.62
CA HIS A 31 16.59 8.31 -21.62
C HIS A 31 17.30 7.34 -22.57
N VAL A 32 18.27 7.84 -23.33
CA VAL A 32 19.14 7.02 -24.18
C VAL A 32 20.52 6.97 -23.54
N PHE A 33 20.97 5.77 -23.14
CA PHE A 33 22.28 5.57 -22.55
C PHE A 33 23.00 4.41 -23.25
N LEU A 34 24.22 4.65 -23.72
CA LEU A 34 25.03 3.69 -24.51
C LEU A 34 24.24 3.06 -25.68
N GLY A 35 23.46 3.88 -26.40
CA GLY A 35 22.65 3.43 -27.54
C GLY A 35 21.41 2.59 -27.18
N ARG A 36 21.14 2.31 -25.91
CA ARG A 36 19.93 1.62 -25.43
C ARG A 36 18.90 2.62 -24.91
N ARG A 37 17.63 2.44 -25.29
CA ARG A 37 16.50 3.22 -24.77
C ARG A 37 16.07 2.65 -23.42
N PHE A 38 16.07 3.50 -22.40
CA PHE A 38 15.60 3.17 -21.06
C PHE A 38 14.15 3.62 -20.91
N PRO A 39 13.18 2.68 -20.80
CA PRO A 39 11.78 3.03 -20.68
C PRO A 39 11.47 3.65 -19.30
N THR A 40 10.52 4.58 -19.28
CA THR A 40 10.07 5.29 -18.06
C THR A 40 9.60 4.36 -16.94
N LYS A 41 9.13 3.15 -17.27
CA LYS A 41 8.75 2.11 -16.29
C LYS A 41 9.87 1.75 -15.31
N ILE A 42 11.14 1.86 -15.74
CA ILE A 42 12.30 1.56 -14.88
C ILE A 42 12.39 2.61 -13.76
N GLY A 43 12.05 3.86 -14.05
CA GLY A 43 12.00 4.91 -13.03
C GLY A 43 10.99 4.57 -11.93
N ASN A 44 9.78 4.16 -12.30
CA ASN A 44 8.78 3.75 -11.30
C ASN A 44 9.23 2.52 -10.49
N GLN A 45 9.98 1.58 -11.10
CA GLN A 45 10.54 0.44 -10.36
C GLN A 45 11.55 0.87 -9.30
N PHE A 46 12.39 1.86 -9.61
CA PHE A 46 13.27 2.46 -8.60
C PHE A 46 12.48 3.19 -7.52
N SER A 47 11.43 3.93 -7.87
CA SER A 47 10.57 4.58 -6.88
C SER A 47 9.87 3.58 -5.94
N ILE A 48 9.39 2.43 -6.46
CA ILE A 48 8.82 1.34 -5.67
C ILE A 48 9.81 0.88 -4.60
N LEU A 49 11.04 0.56 -5.01
CA LEU A 49 12.08 0.12 -4.08
C LEU A 49 12.45 1.22 -3.09
N GLY A 50 12.52 2.47 -3.55
CA GLY A 50 12.80 3.63 -2.70
C GLY A 50 11.77 3.82 -1.59
N TRP A 51 10.47 3.75 -1.92
CA TRP A 51 9.40 3.81 -0.93
C TRP A 51 9.45 2.63 0.05
N ILE A 52 9.69 1.41 -0.43
CA ILE A 52 9.82 0.24 0.44
C ILE A 52 11.00 0.40 1.42
N CYS A 53 12.17 0.84 0.94
CA CYS A 53 13.33 1.11 1.79
C CYS A 53 13.02 2.18 2.85
N LEU A 54 12.34 3.27 2.47
CA LEU A 54 11.97 4.33 3.42
C LEU A 54 10.97 3.82 4.47
N GLY A 55 10.04 2.93 4.08
CA GLY A 55 9.14 2.27 5.01
C GLY A 55 9.87 1.42 6.04
N PHE A 56 10.82 0.59 5.60
CA PHE A 56 11.61 -0.23 6.51
C PHE A 56 12.54 0.58 7.41
N PHE A 57 13.09 1.70 6.93
CA PHE A 57 13.87 2.62 7.75
C PHE A 57 13.10 3.04 9.00
N TRP A 58 11.88 3.58 8.83
CA TRP A 58 11.06 4.02 9.97
C TRP A 58 10.55 2.85 10.80
N TRP A 59 10.18 1.75 10.17
CA TRP A 59 9.62 0.57 10.85
C TRP A 59 10.60 -0.11 11.80
N ILE A 60 11.91 0.00 11.55
CA ILE A 60 12.95 -0.48 12.47
C ILE A 60 13.10 0.45 13.70
N GLN A 61 12.69 1.72 13.62
CA GLN A 61 12.77 2.67 14.74
C GLN A 61 11.71 2.45 15.83
N VAL A 62 10.82 1.47 15.67
CA VAL A 62 9.78 1.17 16.66
C VAL A 62 10.41 0.82 18.01
N GLU A 63 11.50 0.05 18.03
CA GLU A 63 12.22 -0.29 19.27
C GLU A 63 12.68 0.96 20.02
N TYR A 64 13.34 1.86 19.29
CA TYR A 64 13.83 3.13 19.81
C TYR A 64 12.71 3.92 20.52
N TYR A 65 11.57 4.10 19.85
CA TYR A 65 10.45 4.87 20.43
C TYR A 65 9.77 4.17 21.61
N ILE A 66 9.82 2.83 21.68
CA ILE A 66 9.40 2.09 22.87
C ILE A 66 10.35 2.38 24.04
N LEU A 67 11.67 2.38 23.80
CA LEU A 67 12.69 2.61 24.82
C LEU A 67 12.57 4.00 25.46
N ILE A 68 12.29 5.04 24.66
CA ILE A 68 12.07 6.41 25.17
C ILE A 68 10.63 6.68 25.62
N LYS A 69 9.78 5.66 25.70
CA LYS A 69 8.37 5.73 26.14
C LYS A 69 7.53 6.71 25.33
N ASP A 70 7.73 6.76 24.01
CA ASP A 70 6.95 7.55 23.07
C ASP A 70 6.02 6.65 22.22
N PRO A 71 4.82 6.34 22.73
CA PRO A 71 3.93 5.38 22.10
C PRO A 71 3.35 5.88 20.77
N VAL A 72 3.25 7.20 20.60
CA VAL A 72 2.68 7.81 19.41
C VAL A 72 3.64 7.66 18.24
N ASN A 73 4.91 8.02 18.43
CA ASN A 73 5.92 7.88 17.38
C ASN A 73 6.25 6.41 17.10
N ALA A 74 6.19 5.53 18.10
CA ALA A 74 6.30 4.09 17.87
C ALA A 74 5.19 3.58 16.93
N LEU A 75 3.94 4.00 17.13
CA LEU A 75 2.83 3.63 16.25
C LEU A 75 2.95 4.21 14.84
N ILE A 76 3.37 5.48 14.71
CA ILE A 76 3.61 6.12 13.41
C ILE A 76 4.70 5.38 12.63
N CYS A 77 5.80 5.02 13.30
CA CYS A 77 6.90 4.24 12.71
C CYS A 77 6.44 2.85 12.29
N ALA A 78 5.63 2.17 13.12
CA ALA A 78 5.07 0.86 12.78
C ALA A 78 4.13 0.91 11.56
N ALA A 79 3.40 2.02 11.38
CA ALA A 79 2.54 2.26 10.21
C ALA A 79 3.30 2.61 8.93
N ALA A 80 4.62 2.84 9.00
CA ALA A 80 5.41 3.26 7.86
C ALA A 80 5.43 2.24 6.71
N VAL A 81 5.70 0.94 6.99
CA VAL A 81 5.70 -0.09 5.93
C VAL A 81 4.35 -0.17 5.19
N PRO A 82 3.18 -0.24 5.87
CA PRO A 82 1.89 -0.14 5.20
C PRO A 82 1.72 1.14 4.36
N PHE A 83 2.08 2.31 4.91
CA PHE A 83 1.91 3.59 4.23
C PHE A 83 2.81 3.73 3.00
N PHE A 84 4.10 3.48 3.12
CA PHE A 84 5.03 3.56 1.99
C PHE A 84 4.85 2.40 1.01
N GLY A 85 4.40 1.22 1.48
CA GLY A 85 3.96 0.12 0.63
C GLY A 85 2.74 0.49 -0.21
N TYR A 86 1.82 1.30 0.33
CA TYR A 86 0.70 1.85 -0.43
C TYR A 86 1.14 2.84 -1.52
N LEU A 87 2.14 3.70 -1.24
CA LEU A 87 2.74 4.57 -2.27
C LEU A 87 3.45 3.75 -3.35
N ALA A 88 4.21 2.73 -2.97
CA ALA A 88 4.85 1.79 -3.88
C ALA A 88 3.82 1.03 -4.74
N TYR A 89 2.68 0.65 -4.16
CA TYR A 89 1.57 0.06 -4.91
C TYR A 89 1.02 1.02 -5.97
N HIS A 90 0.88 2.32 -5.68
CA HIS A 90 0.47 3.30 -6.67
C HIS A 90 1.50 3.57 -7.76
N GLU A 91 2.80 3.44 -7.46
CA GLU A 91 3.85 3.43 -8.49
C GLU A 91 3.72 2.19 -9.39
N TYR A 92 3.41 1.03 -8.81
CA TYR A 92 3.15 -0.18 -9.58
C TYR A 92 1.92 -0.05 -10.48
N LEU A 93 0.84 0.59 -10.01
CA LEU A 93 -0.32 0.93 -10.83
C LEU A 93 0.05 1.84 -12.01
N SER A 94 0.92 2.83 -11.79
CA SER A 94 1.44 3.69 -12.88
C SER A 94 2.17 2.87 -13.96
N ILE A 95 2.85 1.76 -13.60
CA ILE A 95 3.46 0.83 -14.56
C ILE A 95 2.40 0.04 -15.33
N ILE A 96 1.45 -0.59 -14.63
CA ILE A 96 0.42 -1.44 -15.28
C ILE A 96 -0.46 -0.60 -16.20
N TRP A 97 -0.90 0.55 -15.73
CA TRP A 97 -1.81 1.44 -16.43
C TRP A 97 -1.11 2.31 -17.48
N LYS A 98 0.23 2.21 -17.58
CA LYS A 98 1.07 3.02 -18.49
C LYS A 98 0.74 4.51 -18.39
N SER A 99 0.47 4.99 -17.17
CA SER A 99 0.08 6.37 -16.88
C SER A 99 1.07 7.01 -15.92
N SER A 100 1.28 8.31 -16.03
CA SER A 100 2.06 9.09 -15.07
C SER A 100 1.13 9.75 -14.05
N TYR A 101 1.48 9.67 -12.77
CA TYR A 101 0.76 10.38 -11.71
C TYR A 101 1.66 11.47 -11.11
N GLU A 102 1.37 12.72 -11.46
CA GLU A 102 2.21 13.88 -11.12
C GLU A 102 2.37 14.11 -9.60
N PRO A 103 1.30 14.04 -8.78
CA PRO A 103 1.39 14.22 -7.33
C PRO A 103 2.38 13.26 -6.66
N LEU A 104 2.40 11.99 -7.08
CA LEU A 104 3.28 10.97 -6.51
C LEU A 104 4.74 11.22 -6.88
N ARG A 105 4.99 11.73 -8.10
CA ARG A 105 6.35 12.15 -8.51
C ARG A 105 6.81 13.38 -7.73
N TRP A 106 5.93 14.35 -7.53
CA TRP A 106 6.20 15.53 -6.71
C TRP A 106 6.55 15.11 -5.28
N LEU A 107 5.78 14.19 -4.69
CA LEU A 107 6.05 13.65 -3.36
C LEU A 107 7.41 12.95 -3.30
N ALA A 108 7.75 12.11 -4.28
CA ALA A 108 9.07 11.47 -4.35
C ALA A 108 10.22 12.50 -4.39
N ALA A 109 10.09 13.53 -5.23
CA ALA A 109 11.09 14.60 -5.32
C ALA A 109 11.20 15.40 -4.01
N MET A 110 10.06 15.73 -3.40
CA MET A 110 10.00 16.43 -2.11
C MET A 110 10.67 15.60 -1.01
N THR A 111 10.42 14.30 -0.94
CA THR A 111 11.07 13.38 0.02
C THR A 111 12.58 13.37 -0.17
N VAL A 112 13.06 13.34 -1.42
CA VAL A 112 14.51 13.40 -1.71
C VAL A 112 15.13 14.71 -1.27
N VAL A 113 14.50 15.85 -1.60
CA VAL A 113 15.04 17.17 -1.26
C VAL A 113 14.98 17.41 0.25
N ALA A 114 13.81 17.25 0.88
CA ALA A 114 13.64 17.49 2.30
C ALA A 114 14.42 16.47 3.14
N GLY A 115 14.27 15.18 2.84
CA GLY A 115 15.00 14.11 3.52
C GLY A 115 16.51 14.22 3.32
N GLY A 116 16.96 14.49 2.09
CA GLY A 116 18.38 14.67 1.78
C GLY A 116 19.02 15.80 2.59
N ILE A 117 18.36 16.96 2.70
CA ILE A 117 18.85 18.08 3.52
C ILE A 117 18.84 17.70 5.00
N TYR A 118 17.73 17.14 5.50
CA TYR A 118 17.60 16.77 6.92
C TYR A 118 18.68 15.79 7.35
N PHE A 119 18.74 14.63 6.69
CA PHE A 119 19.68 13.58 7.03
C PHE A 119 21.12 14.02 6.81
N PHE A 120 21.40 14.87 5.81
CA PHE A 120 22.75 15.41 5.67
C PHE A 120 23.16 16.27 6.87
N VAL A 121 22.29 17.18 7.33
CA VAL A 121 22.59 18.03 8.49
C VAL A 121 22.68 17.18 9.77
N GLU A 122 21.73 16.28 9.99
CA GLU A 122 21.68 15.40 11.16
C GLU A 122 22.91 14.47 11.25
N ARG A 123 23.37 13.94 10.11
CA ARG A 123 24.51 13.00 10.05
C ARG A 123 25.87 13.69 10.11
N VAL A 124 25.94 15.02 9.97
CA VAL A 124 27.18 15.81 10.00
C VAL A 124 27.17 16.73 11.23
N PRO A 125 27.68 16.26 12.40
CA PRO A 125 27.60 17.01 13.66
C PRO A 125 28.22 18.40 13.60
N LEU A 126 29.30 18.62 12.85
CA LEU A 126 29.87 19.96 12.64
C LEU A 126 28.86 20.91 11.99
N LEU A 127 28.09 20.43 11.02
CA LEU A 127 27.09 21.22 10.33
C LEU A 127 25.86 21.46 11.23
N ALA A 128 25.39 20.42 11.91
CA ALA A 128 24.32 20.56 12.91
C ALA A 128 24.71 21.53 14.02
N GLY A 129 25.90 21.40 14.58
CA GLY A 129 26.43 22.26 15.64
C GLY A 129 26.58 23.71 15.20
N TRP A 130 27.06 23.95 13.98
CA TRP A 130 27.09 25.31 13.41
C TRP A 130 25.68 25.90 13.31
N LEU A 131 24.70 25.15 12.80
CA LEU A 131 23.32 25.63 12.67
C LEU A 131 22.67 25.88 14.03
N ILE A 132 22.85 24.96 14.98
CA ILE A 132 22.35 25.08 16.35
C ILE A 132 22.94 26.33 17.01
N HIS A 133 24.26 26.53 16.91
CA HIS A 133 24.93 27.68 17.49
C HIS A 133 24.41 28.99 16.86
N LEU A 134 24.30 29.05 15.54
CA LEU A 134 23.77 30.23 14.83
C LEU A 134 22.34 30.57 15.30
N VAL A 135 21.47 29.57 15.42
CA VAL A 135 20.10 29.79 15.92
C VAL A 135 20.10 30.20 17.38
N ALA A 136 20.95 29.59 18.21
CA ALA A 136 21.04 29.91 19.62
C ALA A 136 21.50 31.37 19.82
N GLU A 137 22.54 31.80 19.09
CA GLU A 137 23.07 33.16 19.08
C GLU A 137 22.00 34.18 18.69
N GLN A 138 21.27 33.93 17.61
CA GLN A 138 20.20 34.83 17.19
C GLN A 138 19.00 34.80 18.13
N SER A 139 18.73 33.68 18.81
CA SER A 139 17.65 33.58 19.79
C SER A 139 17.97 34.38 21.06
N ILE A 140 19.22 34.33 21.54
CA ILE A 140 19.63 35.16 22.70
C ILE A 140 19.75 36.64 22.32
N TRP A 141 20.14 36.96 21.08
CA TRP A 141 20.14 38.34 20.58
C TRP A 141 18.76 38.99 20.68
N PHE A 142 17.69 38.21 20.46
CA PHE A 142 16.32 38.69 20.71
C PHE A 142 16.06 39.03 22.18
N LEU A 143 16.66 38.32 23.14
CA LEU A 143 16.56 38.61 24.57
C LEU A 143 17.39 39.83 24.95
N ASP A 144 18.59 39.98 24.37
CA ASP A 144 19.48 41.11 24.61
C ASP A 144 18.83 42.44 24.19
N ILE A 145 17.99 42.44 23.14
CA ILE A 145 17.18 43.60 22.73
C ILE A 145 16.28 44.10 23.86
N PHE A 146 15.80 43.20 24.73
CA PHE A 146 14.97 43.52 25.89
C PHE A 146 15.79 43.74 27.18
N GLY A 147 17.12 43.82 27.08
CA GLY A 147 18.01 44.08 28.21
C GLY A 147 18.25 42.86 29.11
N ILE A 148 18.01 41.65 28.60
CA ILE A 148 18.18 40.41 29.35
C ILE A 148 19.53 39.79 28.97
N GLU A 149 20.55 39.97 29.82
CA GLU A 149 21.90 39.47 29.54
C GLU A 149 21.98 37.94 29.56
N ASN A 150 22.52 37.36 28.49
CA ASN A 150 22.68 35.92 28.32
C ASN A 150 24.00 35.57 27.67
N ARG A 151 24.48 34.36 27.92
CA ARG A 151 25.67 33.80 27.26
C ARG A 151 25.38 32.43 26.69
N LEU A 152 26.10 32.10 25.62
CA LEU A 152 26.11 30.76 25.07
C LEU A 152 27.22 29.96 25.73
N GLY A 153 26.87 28.79 26.25
CA GLY A 153 27.83 27.78 26.63
C GLY A 153 28.54 27.19 25.40
N PRO A 154 29.59 26.40 25.61
CA PRO A 154 30.30 25.72 24.52
C PRO A 154 29.37 24.73 23.79
N ILE A 155 29.62 24.51 22.49
CA ILE A 155 28.93 23.47 21.73
C ILE A 155 29.34 22.10 22.27
N ASP A 156 28.37 21.38 22.82
CA ASP A 156 28.51 19.98 23.19
C ASP A 156 28.18 19.12 21.97
N TYR A 157 29.21 18.49 21.40
CA TYR A 157 29.04 17.59 20.27
C TYR A 157 28.65 16.17 20.72
N GLY A 158 28.49 15.88 22.00
CA GLY A 158 28.28 14.51 22.47
C GLY A 158 29.45 13.58 22.13
N GLU A 159 29.20 12.26 22.24
CA GLU A 159 30.19 11.23 21.91
C GLU A 159 30.28 10.98 20.39
N GLY A 160 31.38 10.40 19.91
CA GLY A 160 31.54 9.99 18.51
C GLY A 160 32.12 11.04 17.54
N SER A 161 32.23 10.65 16.26
CA SER A 161 32.89 11.44 15.20
C SER A 161 32.18 12.75 14.89
N LYS A 162 32.90 13.87 14.75
CA LYS A 162 32.28 15.15 14.39
C LYS A 162 31.97 15.30 12.89
N ILE A 163 32.50 14.40 12.05
CA ILE A 163 32.42 14.51 10.57
C ILE A 163 31.21 13.74 10.03
N TYR A 164 30.96 12.54 10.56
CA TYR A 164 29.85 11.69 10.14
C TYR A 164 29.44 10.80 11.30
N ARG A 165 28.13 10.68 11.56
CA ARG A 165 27.58 9.79 12.58
C ARG A 165 26.46 8.92 12.05
N SER A 166 26.50 7.68 12.50
CA SER A 166 25.41 6.74 12.36
C SER A 166 24.41 7.01 13.48
N GLY A 167 23.23 7.56 13.16
CA GLY A 167 22.23 8.06 14.11
C GLY A 167 22.09 7.19 15.37
N SER A 168 22.33 7.80 16.53
CA SER A 168 22.33 7.17 17.86
C SER A 168 22.01 8.21 18.95
N GLU A 169 21.39 7.77 20.06
CA GLU A 169 20.86 8.58 21.17
C GLU A 169 21.89 9.36 21.98
N HIS A 170 23.15 8.95 21.98
CA HIS A 170 24.15 9.50 22.91
C HIS A 170 25.07 10.55 22.25
N GLU A 171 24.67 11.01 21.06
CA GLU A 171 25.50 11.84 20.19
C GLU A 171 24.78 13.12 19.73
N GLU A 172 23.68 13.53 20.39
CA GLU A 172 22.95 14.75 20.03
C GLU A 172 23.80 16.00 20.30
N VAL A 173 23.93 16.85 19.28
CA VAL A 173 24.64 18.13 19.40
C VAL A 173 23.73 19.14 20.08
N ARG A 174 24.25 19.84 21.08
CA ARG A 174 23.49 20.83 21.85
C ARG A 174 24.34 22.02 22.25
N VAL A 175 23.66 23.15 22.48
CA VAL A 175 24.25 24.37 23.03
C VAL A 175 23.43 24.80 24.24
N ALA A 176 24.07 24.87 25.39
CA ALA A 176 23.45 25.34 26.63
C ALA A 176 23.37 26.87 26.64
N ILE A 177 22.29 27.41 27.21
CA ILE A 177 22.16 28.85 27.44
C ILE A 177 22.44 29.12 28.91
N GLU A 178 23.36 30.04 29.17
CA GLU A 178 23.71 30.50 30.51
C GLU A 178 22.96 31.81 30.76
N GLY A 179 21.92 31.74 31.60
CA GLY A 179 21.26 32.94 32.12
C GLY A 179 22.03 33.38 33.35
N ASP A 180 22.68 34.53 33.28
CA ASP A 180 23.63 35.03 34.28
C ASP A 180 22.95 35.26 35.65
N SER A 181 22.62 36.49 36.03
CA SER A 181 22.10 36.83 37.37
C SER A 181 20.57 36.81 37.51
N TRP A 182 19.86 36.74 36.39
CA TRP A 182 18.39 36.80 36.34
C TRP A 182 17.72 35.43 36.26
N LYS A 183 18.49 34.37 36.01
CA LYS A 183 17.98 33.00 36.00
C LYS A 183 17.59 32.59 37.42
N ASP A 184 16.33 32.19 37.60
CA ASP A 184 15.89 31.61 38.87
C ASP A 184 16.74 30.36 39.21
N PRO A 185 17.27 30.22 40.44
CA PRO A 185 18.07 29.07 40.85
C PRO A 185 17.35 27.71 40.72
N LEU A 186 16.02 27.71 40.75
CA LEU A 186 15.17 26.53 40.59
C LEU A 186 14.81 26.25 39.12
N ALA A 187 15.15 27.14 38.19
CA ALA A 187 14.89 26.95 36.78
C ALA A 187 15.87 25.94 36.14
N PRO A 188 15.37 24.98 35.35
CA PRO A 188 16.23 24.05 34.62
C PRO A 188 17.06 24.78 33.57
N SER A 189 18.24 24.25 33.22
CA SER A 189 19.01 24.78 32.08
C SER A 189 18.29 24.50 30.76
N VAL A 190 18.24 25.51 29.88
CA VAL A 190 17.68 25.37 28.54
C VAL A 190 18.81 25.06 27.56
N ASN A 191 18.61 24.03 26.73
CA ASN A 191 19.52 23.65 25.66
C ASN A 191 18.83 23.84 24.30
N ILE A 192 19.55 24.39 23.34
CA ILE A 192 19.14 24.40 21.93
C ILE A 192 19.73 23.16 21.26
N VAL A 193 18.88 22.38 20.62
CA VAL A 193 19.23 21.18 19.84
C VAL A 193 18.76 21.34 18.39
N LEU A 194 19.06 20.37 17.51
CA LEU A 194 18.71 20.45 16.09
C LEU A 194 17.20 20.66 15.88
N ALA A 195 16.34 20.04 16.70
CA ALA A 195 14.89 20.22 16.64
C ALA A 195 14.42 21.67 16.91
N CYS A 196 15.23 22.49 17.59
CA CYS A 196 14.94 23.90 17.89
C CYS A 196 15.39 24.87 16.79
N THR A 197 15.94 24.38 15.67
CA THR A 197 16.48 25.22 14.58
C THR A 197 15.46 25.63 13.51
N ALA A 198 14.21 25.17 13.63
CA ALA A 198 13.18 25.24 12.58
C ALA A 198 13.51 24.49 11.28
N LEU A 199 14.65 23.80 11.19
CA LEU A 199 15.10 23.12 9.97
C LEU A 199 14.02 22.23 9.37
N GLN A 200 13.37 21.39 10.19
CA GLN A 200 12.32 20.47 9.76
C GLN A 200 11.13 21.18 9.08
N SER A 201 10.67 22.30 9.64
CA SER A 201 9.56 23.06 9.04
C SER A 201 10.02 23.73 7.74
N MET A 202 11.21 24.36 7.75
CA MET A 202 11.74 25.05 6.56
C MET A 202 11.95 24.09 5.38
N ILE A 203 12.56 22.92 5.59
CA ILE A 203 12.86 21.98 4.50
C ILE A 203 11.62 21.36 3.89
N ILE A 204 10.53 21.19 4.65
CA ILE A 204 9.24 20.72 4.12
C ILE A 204 8.70 21.75 3.11
N PHE A 205 8.71 23.04 3.46
CA PHE A 205 8.31 24.10 2.53
C PHE A 205 9.28 24.25 1.36
N VAL A 206 10.60 24.24 1.60
CA VAL A 206 11.62 24.30 0.54
C VAL A 206 11.44 23.16 -0.45
N GLY A 207 11.30 21.92 0.03
CA GLY A 207 11.06 20.75 -0.80
C GLY A 207 9.77 20.88 -1.59
N GLY A 208 8.66 21.25 -0.94
CA GLY A 208 7.37 21.42 -1.60
C GLY A 208 7.40 22.49 -2.70
N VAL A 209 8.00 23.65 -2.41
CA VAL A 209 8.13 24.81 -3.31
C VAL A 209 9.03 24.50 -4.50
N ILE A 210 10.24 23.98 -4.26
CA ILE A 210 11.24 23.73 -5.31
C ILE A 210 10.78 22.61 -6.24
N CYS A 211 10.09 21.59 -5.73
CA CYS A 211 9.65 20.45 -6.52
C CYS A 211 8.40 20.72 -7.37
N THR A 212 7.75 21.87 -7.23
CA THR A 212 6.63 22.26 -8.11
C THR A 212 7.06 22.45 -9.56
N LYS A 213 6.10 22.56 -10.49
CA LYS A 213 6.34 22.94 -11.89
C LYS A 213 6.23 24.45 -12.16
N ALA A 214 5.92 25.26 -11.15
CA ALA A 214 5.72 26.70 -11.28
C ALA A 214 6.98 27.45 -11.80
N PRO A 215 6.86 28.65 -12.40
CA PRO A 215 8.04 29.44 -12.77
C PRO A 215 8.85 29.89 -11.55
N LEU A 216 10.15 30.14 -11.74
CA LEU A 216 11.11 30.47 -10.67
C LEU A 216 10.68 31.69 -9.84
N SER A 217 10.09 32.72 -10.46
CA SER A 217 9.63 33.93 -9.76
C SER A 217 8.55 33.63 -8.72
N ARG A 218 7.60 32.74 -9.04
CA ARG A 218 6.53 32.33 -8.12
C ARG A 218 7.06 31.44 -7.00
N ARG A 219 7.99 30.53 -7.32
CA ARG A 219 8.68 29.72 -6.30
C ARG A 219 9.47 30.60 -5.33
N PHE A 220 10.15 31.61 -5.84
CA PHE A 220 10.90 32.57 -5.03
C PHE A 220 9.97 33.36 -4.10
N ASN A 221 8.84 33.86 -4.59
CA ASN A 221 7.86 34.54 -3.74
C ASN A 221 7.29 33.63 -2.65
N ALA A 222 6.96 32.38 -2.99
CA ALA A 222 6.47 31.40 -2.01
C ALA A 222 7.53 31.06 -0.96
N PHE A 223 8.80 30.95 -1.36
CA PHE A 223 9.93 30.79 -0.45
C PHE A 223 10.03 31.99 0.50
N LEU A 224 9.98 33.23 0.00
CA LEU A 224 10.06 34.44 0.83
C LEU A 224 8.92 34.57 1.83
N VAL A 225 7.72 34.12 1.46
CA VAL A 225 6.53 34.15 2.32
C VAL A 225 6.55 33.03 3.38
N THR A 226 7.45 32.05 3.29
CA THR A 226 7.50 30.93 4.24
C THR A 226 8.78 30.80 5.00
N VAL A 227 9.90 30.57 4.33
CA VAL A 227 11.14 30.16 5.00
C VAL A 227 11.64 31.26 5.95
N PRO A 228 11.75 32.54 5.55
CA PRO A 228 12.13 33.61 6.48
C PRO A 228 11.12 33.79 7.63
N PRO A 229 9.79 33.82 7.41
CA PRO A 229 8.83 33.85 8.51
C PRO A 229 8.94 32.66 9.49
N ILE A 230 9.10 31.43 9.01
CA ILE A 230 9.31 30.25 9.86
C ILE A 230 10.54 30.44 10.73
N TYR A 231 11.64 30.89 10.12
CA TYR A 231 12.89 31.11 10.83
C TYR A 231 12.74 32.18 11.93
N ILE A 232 12.17 33.34 11.60
CA ILE A 232 11.96 34.45 12.54
C ILE A 232 11.03 34.02 13.69
N LEU A 233 9.90 33.37 13.36
CA LEU A 233 8.97 32.88 14.38
C LEU A 233 9.61 31.84 15.29
N ASN A 234 10.52 31.02 14.77
CA ASN A 234 11.27 30.06 15.57
C ASN A 234 12.27 30.76 16.52
N LEU A 235 12.97 31.81 16.08
CA LEU A 235 13.84 32.60 16.96
C LEU A 235 13.05 33.22 18.11
N ILE A 236 11.90 33.84 17.81
CA ILE A 236 11.00 34.41 18.82
C ILE A 236 10.51 33.31 19.76
N ARG A 237 10.07 32.18 19.22
CA ARG A 237 9.62 31.03 20.01
C ARG A 237 10.70 30.56 20.98
N ASN A 238 11.94 30.44 20.52
CA ASN A 238 13.06 30.01 21.37
C ASN A 238 13.32 31.04 22.47
N ALA A 239 13.45 32.33 22.11
CA ALA A 239 13.63 33.42 23.06
C ALA A 239 12.55 33.42 24.15
N VAL A 240 11.28 33.34 23.77
CA VAL A 240 10.14 33.32 24.70
C VAL A 240 10.19 32.09 25.62
N VAL A 241 10.52 30.90 25.10
CA VAL A 241 10.63 29.69 25.93
C VAL A 241 11.77 29.82 26.95
N ILE A 242 12.92 30.37 26.54
CA ILE A 242 14.07 30.61 27.43
C ILE A 242 13.66 31.59 28.54
N TRP A 243 13.10 32.75 28.16
CA TRP A 243 12.67 33.78 29.08
C TRP A 243 11.66 33.25 30.10
N LEU A 244 10.57 32.62 29.64
CA LEU A 244 9.56 32.05 30.53
C LEU A 244 10.18 31.06 31.51
N THR A 245 11.04 30.17 31.01
CA THR A 245 11.68 29.12 31.83
C THR A 245 12.55 29.71 32.93
N TYR A 246 13.37 30.73 32.60
CA TYR A 246 14.32 31.31 33.55
C TYR A 246 13.67 32.27 34.55
N GLU A 247 12.55 32.91 34.18
CA GLU A 247 11.68 33.66 35.10
C GLU A 247 10.81 32.75 35.99
N HIS A 248 10.82 31.44 35.75
CA HIS A 248 10.07 30.46 36.55
C HIS A 248 8.56 30.76 36.65
N VAL A 249 7.97 31.31 35.58
CA VAL A 249 6.62 31.91 35.56
C VAL A 249 5.51 30.99 36.09
N TRP A 250 5.58 29.69 35.80
CA TRP A 250 4.61 28.68 36.24
C TRP A 250 5.23 27.63 37.17
N GLY A 251 6.30 27.98 37.88
CA GLY A 251 6.96 27.05 38.78
C GLY A 251 7.82 26.01 38.05
N VAL A 252 7.96 24.83 38.66
CA VAL A 252 8.82 23.73 38.18
C VAL A 252 8.41 23.22 36.78
N ASP A 253 7.13 23.34 36.44
CA ASP A 253 6.57 22.88 35.16
C ASP A 253 6.64 23.94 34.04
N THR A 254 7.26 25.11 34.29
CA THR A 254 7.29 26.22 33.33
C THR A 254 7.83 25.81 31.97
N PHE A 255 8.92 25.04 31.95
CA PHE A 255 9.51 24.55 30.70
C PHE A 255 8.52 23.67 29.92
N PHE A 256 7.80 22.78 30.60
CA PHE A 256 6.79 21.92 29.99
C PHE A 256 5.67 22.75 29.36
N TRP A 257 5.09 23.70 30.11
CA TRP A 257 4.02 24.55 29.60
C TRP A 257 4.48 25.42 28.42
N ALA A 258 5.63 26.08 28.55
CA ALA A 258 6.17 26.94 27.50
C ALA A 258 6.53 26.14 26.23
N HIS A 259 7.30 25.07 26.37
CA HIS A 259 7.86 24.32 25.24
C HIS A 259 6.90 23.27 24.67
N ALA A 260 6.30 22.44 25.53
CA ALA A 260 5.51 21.29 25.10
C ALA A 260 4.06 21.65 24.75
N VAL A 261 3.54 22.77 25.28
CA VAL A 261 2.15 23.19 25.06
C VAL A 261 2.10 24.47 24.21
N TYR A 262 2.43 25.63 24.77
CA TYR A 262 2.21 26.93 24.12
C TYR A 262 3.01 27.09 22.83
N ALA A 263 4.30 26.76 22.85
CA ALA A 263 5.15 26.85 21.66
C ALA A 263 4.68 25.90 20.55
N LYS A 264 4.27 24.66 20.87
CA LYS A 264 3.76 23.72 19.87
C LYS A 264 2.44 24.21 19.25
N ILE A 265 1.52 24.71 20.06
CA ILE A 265 0.24 25.28 19.58
C ILE A 265 0.51 26.49 18.68
N GLY A 266 1.36 27.42 19.12
CA GLY A 266 1.71 28.62 18.36
C GLY A 266 2.36 28.29 17.02
N SER A 267 3.34 27.38 17.02
CA SER A 267 4.00 26.92 15.79
C SER A 267 3.03 26.22 14.84
N LEU A 268 2.08 25.42 15.36
CA LEU A 268 1.06 24.77 14.52
C LEU A 268 0.15 25.79 13.84
N LEU A 269 -0.35 26.78 14.58
CA LEU A 269 -1.19 27.85 14.03
C LEU A 269 -0.44 28.65 12.96
N ALA A 270 0.82 29.02 13.24
CA ALA A 270 1.67 29.70 12.27
C ALA A 270 1.88 28.86 11.00
N LEU A 271 2.15 27.56 11.15
CA LEU A 271 2.33 26.65 10.02
C LEU A 271 1.08 26.58 9.13
N VAL A 272 -0.11 26.56 9.71
CA VAL A 272 -1.38 26.57 8.97
C VAL A 272 -1.54 27.88 8.17
N VAL A 273 -1.29 29.02 8.81
CA VAL A 273 -1.36 30.33 8.13
C VAL A 273 -0.36 30.41 6.97
N LEU A 274 0.87 29.96 7.21
CA LEU A 274 1.93 29.96 6.20
C LEU A 274 1.64 28.98 5.05
N ALA A 275 1.05 27.82 5.34
CA ALA A 275 0.61 26.86 4.32
C ALA A 275 -0.46 27.49 3.40
N ILE A 276 -1.46 28.16 3.99
CA ILE A 276 -2.49 28.88 3.22
C ILE A 276 -1.86 30.00 2.38
N ALA A 277 -0.91 30.74 2.95
CA ALA A 277 -0.21 31.80 2.23
C ALA A 277 0.56 31.26 1.02
N VAL A 278 1.24 30.10 1.13
CA VAL A 278 1.93 29.47 0.00
C VAL A 278 1.00 29.12 -1.13
N PHE A 279 -0.19 28.57 -0.82
CA PHE A 279 -1.13 28.14 -1.85
C PHE A 279 -1.62 29.32 -2.71
N HIS A 280 -1.64 30.54 -2.16
CA HIS A 280 -1.91 31.73 -2.94
C HIS A 280 -0.84 31.97 -4.03
N PHE A 281 0.44 31.69 -3.74
CA PHE A 281 1.54 31.87 -4.70
C PHE A 281 1.76 30.63 -5.58
N LEU A 282 1.48 29.43 -5.06
CA LEU A 282 1.71 28.13 -5.68
C LEU A 282 0.48 27.21 -5.55
N PRO A 283 -0.63 27.48 -6.27
CA PRO A 283 -1.72 26.52 -6.45
C PRO A 283 -1.25 25.15 -6.94
N GLU A 284 -0.17 25.05 -7.72
CA GLU A 284 0.37 23.76 -8.17
C GLU A 284 0.84 22.88 -7.00
N MET A 285 1.37 23.50 -5.93
CA MET A 285 1.72 22.76 -4.72
C MET A 285 0.47 22.21 -4.02
N GLN A 286 -0.61 23.00 -4.00
CA GLN A 286 -1.90 22.56 -3.48
C GLN A 286 -2.47 21.40 -4.31
N ASP A 287 -2.42 21.49 -5.64
CA ASP A 287 -2.86 20.42 -6.55
C ASP A 287 -2.09 19.12 -6.32
N SER A 288 -0.76 19.18 -6.13
CA SER A 288 0.04 18.00 -5.79
C SER A 288 -0.31 17.44 -4.40
N ILE A 289 -0.57 18.28 -3.39
CA ILE A 289 -0.98 17.81 -2.06
C ILE A 289 -2.36 17.12 -2.13
N LEU A 290 -3.34 17.76 -2.76
CA LEU A 290 -4.68 17.21 -2.94
C LEU A 290 -4.62 15.90 -3.75
N GLY A 291 -3.81 15.85 -4.80
CA GLY A 291 -3.62 14.64 -5.58
C GLY A 291 -3.00 13.48 -4.78
N VAL A 292 -2.13 13.74 -3.80
CA VAL A 292 -1.66 12.70 -2.87
C VAL A 292 -2.79 12.24 -1.95
N ILE A 293 -3.62 13.16 -1.45
CA ILE A 293 -4.78 12.86 -0.59
C ILE A 293 -5.83 12.04 -1.36
N ASP A 294 -6.01 12.33 -2.65
CA ASP A 294 -6.99 11.68 -3.54
C ASP A 294 -6.48 10.35 -4.13
N LEU A 295 -5.27 9.89 -3.77
CA LEU A 295 -4.76 8.57 -4.18
C LEU A 295 -5.74 7.41 -3.93
N PRO A 296 -6.52 7.36 -2.83
CA PRO A 296 -7.52 6.31 -2.61
C PRO A 296 -8.67 6.34 -3.63
N LEU A 297 -8.93 7.49 -4.23
CA LEU A 297 -9.99 7.72 -5.22
C LEU A 297 -9.47 7.55 -6.66
N ARG A 298 -8.18 7.24 -6.85
CA ARG A 298 -7.57 7.08 -8.17
C ARG A 298 -8.18 5.91 -8.93
N GLU A 299 -8.85 6.21 -10.05
CA GLU A 299 -9.47 5.21 -10.91
C GLU A 299 -8.53 4.69 -12.01
N ALA A 300 -8.78 3.45 -12.45
CA ALA A 300 -8.05 2.83 -13.54
C ALA A 300 -8.50 3.43 -14.89
N PRO A 301 -7.57 3.75 -15.82
CA PRO A 301 -7.94 4.13 -17.18
C PRO A 301 -8.77 3.06 -17.88
N GLU A 302 -9.62 3.47 -18.84
CA GLU A 302 -10.42 2.53 -19.62
C GLU A 302 -9.55 1.48 -20.33
N GLY A 303 -9.92 0.20 -20.21
CA GLY A 303 -9.18 -0.91 -20.80
C GLY A 303 -7.86 -1.26 -20.10
N ALA A 304 -7.52 -0.60 -18.99
CA ALA A 304 -6.30 -0.90 -18.26
C ALA A 304 -6.31 -2.33 -17.68
N PRO A 305 -5.16 -3.03 -17.65
CA PRO A 305 -5.10 -4.36 -17.06
C PRO A 305 -5.51 -4.33 -15.59
N LYS A 306 -6.38 -5.26 -15.21
CA LYS A 306 -6.78 -5.43 -13.81
C LYS A 306 -5.65 -6.04 -13.00
N LEU A 307 -5.63 -5.71 -11.72
CA LEU A 307 -4.72 -6.30 -10.75
C LEU A 307 -4.85 -7.82 -10.71
N PRO A 308 -3.79 -8.53 -10.28
CA PRO A 308 -3.81 -9.99 -10.15
C PRO A 308 -4.59 -10.46 -8.91
N PHE A 309 -5.66 -9.75 -8.53
CA PHE A 309 -6.53 -10.05 -7.40
C PHE A 309 -8.00 -9.94 -7.81
N ALA A 310 -8.85 -10.71 -7.14
CA ALA A 310 -10.29 -10.72 -7.39
C ALA A 310 -10.91 -9.34 -7.12
N LYS A 311 -11.81 -8.88 -8.01
CA LYS A 311 -12.52 -7.58 -7.90
C LYS A 311 -13.24 -7.41 -6.56
N GLU A 312 -13.82 -8.49 -6.03
CA GLU A 312 -14.65 -8.50 -4.81
C GLU A 312 -13.89 -9.12 -3.63
N MET A 313 -12.56 -8.95 -3.60
CA MET A 313 -11.77 -9.31 -2.43
C MET A 313 -12.25 -8.48 -1.22
N PRO A 314 -12.59 -9.10 -0.08
CA PRO A 314 -13.09 -8.36 1.07
C PRO A 314 -12.04 -7.39 1.63
N ASN A 315 -12.47 -6.18 2.03
CA ASN A 315 -11.60 -5.19 2.68
C ASN A 315 -10.90 -5.73 3.94
N MET A 316 -11.49 -6.74 4.60
CA MET A 316 -10.88 -7.44 5.73
C MET A 316 -9.50 -8.01 5.41
N VAL A 317 -9.24 -8.42 4.16
CA VAL A 317 -7.90 -8.89 3.75
C VAL A 317 -6.86 -7.78 3.92
N ILE A 318 -7.20 -6.55 3.52
CA ILE A 318 -6.33 -5.38 3.68
C ILE A 318 -6.13 -5.08 5.17
N TYR A 319 -7.21 -5.07 5.97
CA TYR A 319 -7.09 -4.85 7.41
C TYR A 319 -6.22 -5.89 8.12
N VAL A 320 -6.32 -7.16 7.76
CA VAL A 320 -5.48 -8.23 8.32
C VAL A 320 -4.00 -8.01 7.96
N ILE A 321 -3.70 -7.65 6.71
CA ILE A 321 -2.33 -7.35 6.25
C ILE A 321 -1.76 -6.13 6.97
N THR A 322 -2.52 -5.03 7.01
CA THR A 322 -2.08 -3.79 7.65
C THR A 322 -1.83 -4.02 9.14
N SER A 323 -2.76 -4.66 9.85
CA SER A 323 -2.59 -4.98 11.27
C SER A 323 -1.40 -5.90 11.51
N ALA A 324 -1.18 -6.90 10.66
CA ALA A 324 -0.01 -7.79 10.74
C ALA A 324 1.30 -7.00 10.69
N LEU A 325 1.42 -6.11 9.70
CA LEU A 325 2.62 -5.31 9.46
C LEU A 325 2.85 -4.24 10.53
N VAL A 326 1.79 -3.65 11.09
CA VAL A 326 1.88 -2.67 12.19
C VAL A 326 2.26 -3.35 13.50
N LEU A 327 1.72 -4.53 13.79
CA LEU A 327 1.97 -5.21 15.08
C LEU A 327 3.34 -5.90 15.14
N PHE A 328 3.84 -6.41 14.02
CA PHE A 328 5.10 -7.16 13.97
C PHE A 328 6.31 -6.45 14.61
N PRO A 329 6.62 -5.17 14.33
CA PRO A 329 7.84 -4.55 14.86
C PRO A 329 7.80 -4.43 16.38
N PHE A 330 6.63 -4.19 16.99
CA PHE A 330 6.48 -4.18 18.45
C PHE A 330 6.89 -5.53 19.06
N GLY A 331 6.40 -6.63 18.46
CA GLY A 331 6.73 -7.97 18.91
C GLY A 331 8.18 -8.36 18.62
N ALA A 332 8.73 -7.97 17.47
CA ALA A 332 10.12 -8.24 17.10
C ALA A 332 11.12 -7.58 18.06
N SER A 333 10.78 -6.42 18.62
CA SER A 333 11.58 -5.71 19.63
C SER A 333 11.54 -6.37 21.03
N SER A 334 10.61 -7.29 21.29
CA SER A 334 10.39 -7.88 22.63
C SER A 334 11.65 -8.53 23.22
N ASN A 335 12.39 -9.31 22.43
CA ASN A 335 13.58 -9.99 22.91
C ASN A 335 14.71 -9.00 23.24
N SER A 336 14.95 -8.03 22.35
CA SER A 336 16.00 -7.01 22.53
C SER A 336 15.75 -6.16 23.79
N ILE A 337 14.52 -5.70 23.98
CA ILE A 337 14.13 -4.88 25.15
C ILE A 337 14.31 -5.68 26.46
N ARG A 338 13.91 -6.95 26.46
CA ARG A 338 14.05 -7.83 27.64
C ARG A 338 15.52 -8.09 27.98
N GLU A 339 16.38 -8.28 26.99
CA GLU A 339 17.84 -8.45 27.19
C GLU A 339 18.51 -7.21 27.79
N GLN A 340 17.97 -6.01 27.50
CA GLN A 340 18.43 -4.75 28.10
C GLN A 340 17.94 -4.55 29.54
N GLY A 341 17.11 -5.46 30.08
CA GLY A 341 16.58 -5.40 31.45
C GLY A 341 15.50 -4.33 31.64
N ILE A 342 14.94 -3.80 30.56
CA ILE A 342 13.94 -2.73 30.59
C ILE A 342 12.55 -3.37 30.67
N VAL A 343 11.80 -3.02 31.72
CA VAL A 343 10.40 -3.45 31.88
C VAL A 343 9.50 -2.46 31.15
N VAL A 344 8.75 -2.97 30.17
CA VAL A 344 7.73 -2.22 29.42
C VAL A 344 6.36 -2.79 29.79
N ASP A 345 5.38 -1.92 30.04
CA ASP A 345 4.02 -2.31 30.46
C ASP A 345 3.19 -2.96 29.34
N TRP A 346 3.79 -3.25 28.20
CA TRP A 346 3.10 -3.70 26.98
C TRP A 346 3.28 -5.20 26.77
N PRO A 347 2.23 -5.91 26.30
CA PRO A 347 2.29 -7.36 26.06
C PRO A 347 3.00 -7.67 24.73
N LEU A 348 4.31 -7.38 24.65
CA LEU A 348 5.08 -7.45 23.40
C LEU A 348 5.18 -8.89 22.87
N GLU A 349 5.30 -9.90 23.74
CA GLU A 349 5.37 -11.30 23.33
C GLU A 349 4.06 -11.79 22.71
N GLU A 350 2.92 -11.44 23.32
CA GLU A 350 1.60 -11.75 22.79
C GLU A 350 1.35 -11.02 21.47
N ILE A 351 1.74 -9.74 21.38
CA ILE A 351 1.68 -8.96 20.14
C ILE A 351 2.49 -9.64 19.05
N TYR A 352 3.66 -10.20 19.36
CA TYR A 352 4.49 -10.93 18.41
C TYR A 352 3.76 -12.17 17.87
N VAL A 353 3.23 -13.01 18.75
CA VAL A 353 2.50 -14.23 18.35
C VAL A 353 1.28 -13.88 17.50
N VAL A 354 0.50 -12.87 17.91
CA VAL A 354 -0.66 -12.39 17.13
C VAL A 354 -0.22 -11.87 15.76
N SER A 355 0.87 -11.09 15.68
CA SER A 355 1.37 -10.57 14.41
C SER A 355 1.77 -11.69 13.45
N LEU A 356 2.43 -12.75 13.93
CA LEU A 356 2.83 -13.91 13.12
C LEU A 356 1.62 -14.67 12.58
N ILE A 357 0.59 -14.88 13.42
CA ILE A 357 -0.67 -15.48 12.98
C ILE A 357 -1.32 -14.64 11.88
N LEU A 358 -1.35 -13.31 12.05
CA LEU A 358 -1.92 -12.40 11.07
C LEU A 358 -1.09 -12.36 9.76
N ILE A 359 0.24 -12.49 9.82
CA ILE A 359 1.10 -12.61 8.63
C ILE A 359 0.79 -13.90 7.86
N ILE A 360 0.70 -15.04 8.55
CA ILE A 360 0.36 -16.33 7.93
C ILE A 360 -1.03 -16.25 7.29
N LEU A 361 -2.00 -15.68 8.01
CA LEU A 361 -3.35 -15.47 7.50
C LEU A 361 -3.35 -14.53 6.29
N SER A 362 -2.55 -13.46 6.32
CA SER A 362 -2.37 -12.52 5.21
C SER A 362 -1.89 -13.23 3.94
N ILE A 363 -0.83 -14.03 4.05
CA ILE A 363 -0.27 -14.81 2.93
C ILE A 363 -1.32 -15.77 2.37
N PHE A 364 -2.05 -16.46 3.25
CA PHE A 364 -3.12 -17.36 2.85
C PHE A 364 -4.23 -16.62 2.09
N LEU A 365 -4.71 -15.49 2.61
CA LEU A 365 -5.78 -14.70 2.00
C LEU A 365 -5.36 -14.09 0.65
N LEU A 366 -4.14 -13.56 0.55
CA LEU A 366 -3.59 -13.06 -0.72
C LEU A 366 -3.47 -14.19 -1.76
N CYS A 367 -2.99 -15.36 -1.35
CA CYS A 367 -2.94 -16.54 -2.21
C CYS A 367 -4.33 -17.02 -2.64
N PHE A 368 -5.33 -16.93 -1.77
CA PHE A 368 -6.70 -17.37 -2.03
C PHE A 368 -7.42 -16.44 -3.03
N TYR A 369 -7.33 -15.13 -2.83
CA TYR A 369 -8.00 -14.11 -3.66
C TYR A 369 -7.20 -13.71 -4.90
N ARG A 370 -6.09 -14.40 -5.21
CA ARG A 370 -5.31 -14.15 -6.42
C ARG A 370 -6.13 -14.42 -7.68
N ASP A 371 -5.87 -13.64 -8.71
CA ASP A 371 -6.49 -13.75 -10.03
C ASP A 371 -5.47 -13.53 -11.15
N PRO A 372 -4.58 -14.51 -11.39
CA PRO A 372 -3.54 -14.40 -12.40
C PRO A 372 -4.11 -14.35 -13.82
N HIS A 373 -3.32 -13.81 -14.74
CA HIS A 373 -3.61 -13.87 -16.17
C HIS A 373 -3.69 -15.34 -16.64
N ARG A 374 -4.66 -15.64 -17.51
CA ARG A 374 -4.87 -16.99 -18.07
C ARG A 374 -4.81 -16.93 -19.58
N VAL A 375 -4.07 -17.87 -20.16
CA VAL A 375 -4.19 -18.17 -21.60
C VAL A 375 -5.46 -18.98 -21.79
N ILE A 376 -6.28 -18.59 -22.75
CA ILE A 376 -7.56 -19.24 -23.05
C ILE A 376 -7.35 -20.13 -24.27
N GLU A 377 -7.46 -21.44 -24.08
CA GLU A 377 -7.28 -22.44 -25.14
C GLU A 377 -8.53 -22.59 -26.03
N ASP A 378 -8.42 -23.42 -27.08
CA ASP A 378 -9.51 -23.70 -28.03
C ASP A 378 -10.59 -24.62 -27.46
N GLY A 379 -11.74 -24.68 -28.14
CA GLY A 379 -12.89 -25.47 -27.68
C GLY A 379 -13.56 -24.89 -26.43
N ILE A 380 -14.16 -25.77 -25.64
CA ILE A 380 -14.77 -25.48 -24.33
C ILE A 380 -13.67 -25.54 -23.28
N VAL A 381 -13.54 -24.49 -22.48
CA VAL A 381 -12.47 -24.39 -21.47
C VAL A 381 -12.99 -24.55 -20.05
N SER A 382 -12.10 -24.89 -19.12
CA SER A 382 -12.43 -25.00 -17.71
C SER A 382 -12.83 -23.63 -17.14
N PRO A 383 -13.96 -23.53 -16.41
CA PRO A 383 -14.36 -22.31 -15.75
C PRO A 383 -13.48 -21.99 -14.53
N ALA A 384 -12.76 -22.96 -13.99
CA ALA A 384 -12.13 -22.88 -12.69
C ALA A 384 -10.80 -23.66 -12.64
N ASP A 385 -9.94 -23.26 -11.72
CA ASP A 385 -8.81 -24.09 -11.30
C ASP A 385 -9.32 -25.20 -10.37
N GLY A 386 -8.90 -26.44 -10.60
CA GLY A 386 -9.36 -27.52 -9.74
C GLY A 386 -9.03 -28.92 -10.19
N LEU A 387 -9.71 -29.87 -9.53
CA LEU A 387 -9.72 -31.29 -9.85
C LEU A 387 -11.03 -31.63 -10.55
N VAL A 388 -10.96 -32.31 -11.69
CA VAL A 388 -12.14 -32.87 -12.35
C VAL A 388 -12.67 -34.02 -11.49
N GLN A 389 -13.79 -33.79 -10.79
CA GLN A 389 -14.39 -34.78 -9.90
C GLN A 389 -15.30 -35.76 -10.63
N LYS A 390 -16.00 -35.29 -11.66
CA LYS A 390 -16.99 -36.09 -12.36
C LYS A 390 -17.06 -35.73 -13.82
N VAL A 391 -17.09 -36.74 -14.68
CA VAL A 391 -17.36 -36.59 -16.11
C VAL A 391 -18.39 -37.64 -16.48
N SER A 392 -19.61 -37.23 -16.81
CA SER A 392 -20.67 -38.17 -17.18
C SER A 392 -21.56 -37.65 -18.30
N THR A 393 -21.87 -38.52 -19.26
CA THR A 393 -22.86 -38.24 -20.30
C THR A 393 -24.15 -38.99 -19.98
N LYS A 394 -25.25 -38.27 -19.76
CA LYS A 394 -26.56 -38.86 -19.46
C LYS A 394 -27.62 -38.21 -20.33
N ARG A 395 -28.42 -39.03 -21.04
CA ARG A 395 -29.58 -38.58 -21.84
C ARG A 395 -29.26 -37.42 -22.80
N GLY A 396 -28.12 -37.48 -23.48
CA GLY A 396 -27.69 -36.43 -24.43
C GLY A 396 -27.06 -35.19 -23.81
N MET A 397 -26.87 -35.15 -22.48
CA MET A 397 -26.22 -34.06 -21.75
C MET A 397 -24.89 -34.51 -21.15
N ILE A 398 -23.84 -33.72 -21.32
CA ILE A 398 -22.56 -33.86 -20.65
C ILE A 398 -22.60 -33.08 -19.35
N HIS A 399 -22.18 -33.72 -18.26
CA HIS A 399 -21.98 -33.11 -16.95
C HIS A 399 -20.50 -33.21 -16.56
N ILE A 400 -19.88 -32.06 -16.29
CA ILE A 400 -18.50 -31.97 -15.81
C ILE A 400 -18.49 -31.18 -14.51
N SER A 401 -17.93 -31.76 -13.45
CA SER A 401 -17.77 -31.11 -12.15
C SER A 401 -16.30 -30.85 -11.86
N VAL A 402 -15.95 -29.59 -11.59
CA VAL A 402 -14.60 -29.17 -11.23
C VAL A 402 -14.60 -28.70 -9.77
N PHE A 403 -13.89 -29.42 -8.91
CA PHE A 403 -13.74 -29.08 -7.50
C PHE A 403 -12.55 -28.15 -7.28
N MET A 404 -12.77 -27.13 -6.47
CA MET A 404 -11.79 -26.08 -6.19
C MET A 404 -11.28 -26.24 -4.76
N GLY A 405 -10.02 -26.63 -4.60
CA GLY A 405 -9.37 -26.65 -3.30
C GLY A 405 -8.94 -25.25 -2.84
N LEU A 406 -8.55 -25.11 -1.57
CA LEU A 406 -8.16 -23.81 -0.98
C LEU A 406 -6.99 -23.14 -1.73
N GLN A 407 -6.09 -23.94 -2.30
CA GLN A 407 -4.94 -23.45 -3.06
C GLN A 407 -5.28 -22.99 -4.49
N ASN A 408 -6.48 -23.30 -5.00
CA ASN A 408 -6.89 -22.97 -6.36
C ASN A 408 -7.34 -21.52 -6.49
N VAL A 409 -7.37 -21.00 -7.72
CA VAL A 409 -7.93 -19.68 -8.01
C VAL A 409 -9.45 -19.74 -8.01
N HIS A 410 -10.06 -18.88 -7.21
CA HIS A 410 -11.50 -18.87 -6.95
C HIS A 410 -12.33 -17.99 -7.89
N VAL A 411 -11.66 -17.25 -8.77
CA VAL A 411 -12.31 -16.46 -9.83
C VAL A 411 -12.67 -17.38 -10.99
N ASN A 412 -13.95 -17.48 -11.29
CA ASN A 412 -14.47 -18.31 -12.37
C ASN A 412 -14.54 -17.54 -13.70
N ARG A 413 -14.39 -18.27 -14.81
CA ARG A 413 -14.39 -17.75 -16.18
C ARG A 413 -15.43 -18.45 -17.05
N SER A 414 -15.85 -17.79 -18.13
CA SER A 414 -16.77 -18.36 -19.10
C SER A 414 -16.10 -19.50 -19.89
N PRO A 415 -16.67 -20.72 -19.89
CA PRO A 415 -16.17 -21.85 -20.69
C PRO A 415 -16.27 -21.66 -22.21
N ILE A 416 -17.21 -20.83 -22.65
CA ILE A 416 -17.57 -20.64 -24.06
C ILE A 416 -18.15 -19.24 -24.28
N ASP A 417 -18.18 -18.79 -25.54
CA ASP A 417 -18.92 -17.60 -25.95
C ASP A 417 -20.43 -17.82 -25.81
N GLY A 418 -21.17 -16.77 -25.44
CA GLY A 418 -22.62 -16.86 -25.38
C GLY A 418 -23.32 -15.64 -24.80
N LYS A 419 -24.64 -15.64 -24.84
CA LYS A 419 -25.51 -14.63 -24.23
C LYS A 419 -26.09 -15.15 -22.92
N VAL A 420 -26.00 -14.38 -21.84
CA VAL A 420 -26.59 -14.75 -20.55
C VAL A 420 -28.11 -14.68 -20.66
N ILE A 421 -28.78 -15.83 -20.55
CA ILE A 421 -30.25 -15.91 -20.61
C ILE A 421 -30.85 -15.64 -19.23
N SER A 422 -30.29 -16.27 -18.21
CA SER A 422 -30.80 -16.16 -16.85
C SER A 422 -29.74 -16.48 -15.82
N GLN A 423 -29.90 -15.88 -14.65
CA GLN A 423 -29.19 -16.23 -13.43
C GLN A 423 -30.21 -16.50 -12.34
N LYS A 424 -30.11 -17.67 -11.70
CA LYS A 424 -30.98 -18.07 -10.60
C LYS A 424 -30.13 -18.45 -9.40
N HIS A 425 -30.22 -17.66 -8.34
CA HIS A 425 -29.66 -18.02 -7.05
C HIS A 425 -30.60 -19.01 -6.34
N ARG A 426 -30.03 -20.06 -5.77
CA ARG A 426 -30.73 -20.98 -4.88
C ARG A 426 -30.01 -21.02 -3.54
N SER A 427 -30.71 -20.61 -2.49
CA SER A 427 -30.25 -20.75 -1.11
C SER A 427 -30.19 -22.23 -0.71
N GLY A 428 -29.18 -22.61 0.08
CA GLY A 428 -28.92 -24.02 0.40
C GLY A 428 -28.08 -24.27 1.66
N GLY A 429 -27.77 -25.54 1.91
CA GLY A 429 -27.06 -26.08 3.09
C GLY A 429 -25.52 -25.97 3.06
N TYR A 430 -24.85 -26.66 4.00
CA TYR A 430 -23.41 -26.51 4.34
C TYR A 430 -22.60 -27.81 4.20
N THR A 431 -22.99 -28.71 3.30
CA THR A 431 -22.31 -29.99 3.16
C THR A 431 -20.94 -29.78 2.49
N PRO A 432 -19.86 -30.48 2.91
CA PRO A 432 -18.59 -30.46 2.18
C PRO A 432 -18.77 -30.75 0.69
N ALA A 433 -18.10 -29.97 -0.16
CA ALA A 433 -18.33 -29.95 -1.61
C ALA A 433 -18.01 -31.26 -2.35
N PHE A 434 -17.21 -32.13 -1.72
CA PHE A 434 -16.89 -33.47 -2.22
C PHE A 434 -17.96 -34.52 -1.86
N SER A 435 -18.94 -34.18 -1.02
CA SER A 435 -20.06 -35.07 -0.70
C SER A 435 -21.17 -34.99 -1.76
N LYS A 436 -21.89 -36.08 -1.96
CA LYS A 436 -23.05 -36.17 -2.86
C LYS A 436 -24.19 -35.20 -2.47
N ASP A 437 -24.30 -34.81 -1.21
CA ASP A 437 -25.36 -33.90 -0.73
C ASP A 437 -25.08 -32.41 -1.02
N SER A 438 -23.92 -32.07 -1.57
CA SER A 438 -23.55 -30.69 -1.92
C SER A 438 -24.44 -30.06 -3.00
N ASP A 439 -25.25 -30.84 -3.72
CA ASP A 439 -26.25 -30.33 -4.67
C ASP A 439 -27.35 -29.52 -3.98
N LYS A 440 -27.48 -29.64 -2.65
CA LYS A 440 -28.37 -28.84 -1.79
C LYS A 440 -27.69 -27.59 -1.23
N ASN A 441 -26.41 -27.35 -1.51
CA ASN A 441 -25.72 -26.16 -1.04
C ASN A 441 -26.17 -24.90 -1.79
N GLU A 442 -25.79 -23.75 -1.24
CA GLU A 442 -25.96 -22.48 -1.91
C GLU A 442 -25.29 -22.49 -3.28
N ARG A 443 -26.04 -22.08 -4.31
CA ARG A 443 -25.59 -22.13 -5.68
C ARG A 443 -26.15 -21.02 -6.54
N LEU A 444 -25.36 -20.61 -7.53
CA LEU A 444 -25.76 -19.69 -8.59
C LEU A 444 -25.76 -20.45 -9.91
N VAL A 445 -26.92 -20.55 -10.53
CA VAL A 445 -27.11 -21.19 -11.83
C VAL A 445 -27.17 -20.10 -12.90
N THR A 446 -26.19 -20.09 -13.80
CA THR A 446 -26.16 -19.24 -14.99
C THR A 446 -26.44 -20.08 -16.23
N LYS A 447 -27.40 -19.65 -17.06
CA LYS A 447 -27.69 -20.27 -18.36
C LYS A 447 -27.23 -19.34 -19.48
N LEU A 448 -26.45 -19.88 -20.41
CA LEU A 448 -25.99 -19.18 -21.60
C LEU A 448 -26.67 -19.73 -22.85
N ASP A 449 -27.05 -18.85 -23.75
CA ASP A 449 -27.37 -19.18 -25.14
C ASP A 449 -26.08 -19.20 -25.94
N THR A 450 -25.76 -20.33 -26.56
CA THR A 450 -24.48 -20.57 -27.23
C THR A 450 -24.73 -21.31 -28.55
N ASP A 451 -23.71 -21.40 -29.41
CA ASP A 451 -23.79 -22.18 -30.65
C ASP A 451 -24.06 -23.68 -30.41
N LEU A 452 -23.77 -24.17 -29.20
CA LEU A 452 -24.10 -25.53 -28.73
C LEU A 452 -25.57 -25.70 -28.33
N GLY A 453 -26.30 -24.61 -28.13
CA GLY A 453 -27.57 -24.60 -27.40
C GLY A 453 -27.39 -24.07 -25.98
N ILE A 454 -28.25 -24.50 -25.07
CA ILE A 454 -28.26 -23.99 -23.69
C ILE A 454 -27.08 -24.58 -22.92
N PHE A 455 -26.18 -23.72 -22.46
CA PHE A 455 -25.03 -24.09 -21.64
C PHE A 455 -25.27 -23.63 -20.19
N LYS A 456 -25.31 -24.58 -19.26
CA LYS A 456 -25.56 -24.30 -17.83
C LYS A 456 -24.26 -24.34 -17.03
N ILE A 457 -23.99 -23.28 -16.31
CA ILE A 457 -22.88 -23.15 -15.36
C ILE A 457 -23.48 -23.03 -13.97
N THR A 458 -23.12 -23.92 -13.06
CA THR A 458 -23.59 -23.88 -11.67
C THR A 458 -22.39 -23.69 -10.74
N GLN A 459 -22.28 -22.52 -10.14
CA GLN A 459 -21.31 -22.25 -9.09
C GLN A 459 -21.91 -22.70 -7.76
N ILE A 460 -21.17 -23.48 -6.97
CA ILE A 460 -21.65 -24.04 -5.71
C ILE A 460 -20.69 -23.62 -4.59
N ALA A 461 -21.22 -22.95 -3.58
CA ALA A 461 -20.47 -22.51 -2.41
C ALA A 461 -20.19 -23.68 -1.44
N GLY A 462 -19.08 -23.56 -0.72
CA GLY A 462 -18.61 -24.56 0.22
C GLY A 462 -19.21 -24.42 1.61
N PHE A 463 -18.75 -25.27 2.53
CA PHE A 463 -19.25 -25.31 3.91
C PHE A 463 -18.81 -24.11 4.76
N LEU A 464 -17.68 -23.47 4.41
CA LEU A 464 -17.08 -22.38 5.20
C LEU A 464 -17.83 -21.05 5.04
N VAL A 465 -18.13 -20.62 3.80
CA VAL A 465 -18.74 -19.31 3.54
C VAL A 465 -19.76 -19.37 2.39
N ARG A 466 -20.90 -18.72 2.63
CA ARG A 466 -22.12 -18.62 1.80
C ARG A 466 -22.11 -17.39 0.90
N ARG A 467 -21.14 -17.30 -0.01
CA ARG A 467 -21.06 -16.12 -0.90
C ARG A 467 -20.52 -16.47 -2.27
N ILE A 468 -21.42 -16.42 -3.25
CA ILE A 468 -21.09 -16.42 -4.67
C ILE A 468 -21.37 -15.01 -5.18
N VAL A 469 -20.36 -14.38 -5.78
CA VAL A 469 -20.50 -13.07 -6.40
C VAL A 469 -20.47 -13.24 -7.90
N SER A 470 -21.49 -12.73 -8.59
CA SER A 470 -21.51 -12.69 -10.04
C SER A 470 -20.93 -11.37 -10.55
N TYR A 471 -20.24 -11.44 -11.69
CA TYR A 471 -19.68 -10.27 -12.39
C TYR A 471 -20.42 -9.94 -13.69
N ILE A 472 -21.47 -10.70 -14.00
CA ILE A 472 -22.21 -10.62 -15.26
C ILE A 472 -23.69 -10.49 -14.96
N GLU A 473 -24.43 -9.91 -15.88
CA GLU A 473 -25.88 -9.68 -15.76
C GLU A 473 -26.68 -10.42 -16.84
N PRO A 474 -27.97 -10.74 -16.60
CA PRO A 474 -28.85 -11.25 -17.65
C PRO A 474 -28.86 -10.34 -18.89
N ASN A 475 -28.96 -10.94 -20.08
CA ASN A 475 -28.86 -10.33 -21.40
C ASN A 475 -27.48 -9.88 -21.87
N GLU A 476 -26.45 -9.98 -21.03
CA GLU A 476 -25.08 -9.65 -21.41
C GLU A 476 -24.49 -10.67 -22.39
N VAL A 477 -23.75 -10.20 -23.40
CA VAL A 477 -22.95 -11.07 -24.29
C VAL A 477 -21.55 -11.21 -23.70
N ILE A 478 -21.12 -12.44 -23.49
CA ILE A 478 -19.83 -12.76 -22.88
C ILE A 478 -18.97 -13.59 -23.82
N VAL A 479 -17.67 -13.32 -23.78
CA VAL A 479 -16.66 -14.07 -24.53
C VAL A 479 -16.01 -15.14 -23.64
N LYS A 480 -15.56 -16.22 -24.26
CA LYS A 480 -14.81 -17.30 -23.64
C LYS A 480 -13.63 -16.73 -22.86
N GLY A 481 -13.43 -17.21 -21.64
CA GLY A 481 -12.39 -16.75 -20.73
C GLY A 481 -12.70 -15.45 -19.98
N LYS A 482 -13.79 -14.74 -20.29
CA LYS A 482 -14.25 -13.60 -19.49
C LYS A 482 -14.55 -14.05 -18.06
N ARG A 483 -14.17 -13.25 -17.07
CA ARG A 483 -14.47 -13.53 -15.66
C ARG A 483 -15.96 -13.39 -15.41
N ILE A 484 -16.59 -14.42 -14.82
CA ILE A 484 -18.03 -14.47 -14.60
C ILE A 484 -18.42 -14.37 -13.12
N GLY A 485 -17.49 -14.59 -12.21
CA GLY A 485 -17.75 -14.45 -10.78
C GLY A 485 -16.61 -14.93 -9.88
N LEU A 486 -16.89 -14.94 -8.58
CA LEU A 486 -16.03 -15.41 -7.50
C LEU A 486 -16.83 -16.24 -6.52
N ILE A 487 -16.26 -17.35 -6.05
CA ILE A 487 -16.83 -18.14 -4.94
C ILE A 487 -15.91 -17.95 -3.73
N HIS A 488 -16.41 -17.31 -2.66
CA HIS A 488 -15.64 -17.16 -1.43
C HIS A 488 -15.49 -18.50 -0.72
N PHE A 489 -14.24 -18.88 -0.40
CA PHE A 489 -13.89 -20.17 0.21
C PHE A 489 -14.51 -21.36 -0.52
N GLY A 490 -14.12 -21.48 -1.80
CA GLY A 490 -14.84 -22.23 -2.82
C GLY A 490 -14.99 -23.72 -2.62
N SER A 491 -15.62 -24.32 -3.62
CA SER A 491 -16.21 -25.64 -3.50
C SER A 491 -16.25 -26.32 -4.85
N ARG A 492 -17.10 -25.87 -5.79
CA ARG A 492 -17.28 -26.59 -7.06
C ARG A 492 -17.90 -25.71 -8.13
N VAL A 493 -17.55 -25.97 -9.38
CA VAL A 493 -18.27 -25.48 -10.56
C VAL A 493 -18.71 -26.66 -11.40
N ASP A 494 -20.02 -26.76 -11.62
CA ASP A 494 -20.64 -27.79 -12.47
C ASP A 494 -21.04 -27.20 -13.82
N LEU A 495 -20.69 -27.91 -14.89
CA LEU A 495 -21.07 -27.61 -16.26
C LEU A 495 -22.09 -28.64 -16.73
N ALA A 496 -23.14 -28.19 -17.42
CA ALA A 496 -24.07 -29.06 -18.11
C ALA A 496 -24.41 -28.50 -19.50
N PHE A 497 -24.18 -29.29 -20.54
CA PHE A 497 -24.39 -28.88 -21.94
C PHE A 497 -24.61 -30.10 -22.84
N GLU A 498 -25.08 -29.87 -24.06
CA GLU A 498 -25.43 -30.93 -25.00
C GLU A 498 -24.20 -31.73 -25.45
N SER A 499 -24.36 -33.05 -25.62
CA SER A 499 -23.26 -33.95 -26.00
C SER A 499 -22.92 -33.96 -27.48
N SER A 500 -23.72 -33.29 -28.31
CA SER A 500 -23.60 -33.38 -29.77
C SER A 500 -22.47 -32.53 -30.33
N GLY A 501 -21.61 -33.13 -31.17
CA GLY A 501 -20.45 -32.44 -31.74
C GLY A 501 -19.36 -32.13 -30.72
N ILE A 502 -19.37 -32.81 -29.57
CA ILE A 502 -18.42 -32.64 -28.48
C ILE A 502 -17.50 -33.85 -28.36
N LYS A 503 -16.20 -33.60 -28.23
CA LYS A 503 -15.21 -34.61 -27.83
C LYS A 503 -14.55 -34.18 -26.52
N ILE A 504 -14.85 -34.91 -25.44
CA ILE A 504 -14.28 -34.64 -24.11
C ILE A 504 -12.78 -34.96 -24.11
N LYS A 505 -11.96 -34.06 -23.57
CA LYS A 505 -10.49 -34.19 -23.49
C LYS A 505 -9.97 -34.49 -22.09
N VAL A 506 -10.85 -34.46 -21.08
CA VAL A 506 -10.49 -34.68 -19.67
C VAL A 506 -11.15 -35.94 -19.09
N LYS A 507 -10.56 -36.47 -18.04
CA LYS A 507 -11.09 -37.59 -17.24
C LYS A 507 -11.16 -37.23 -15.76
N GLU A 508 -11.90 -38.02 -15.00
CA GLU A 508 -11.96 -37.89 -13.54
C GLU A 508 -10.54 -38.04 -12.94
N GLY A 509 -10.21 -37.16 -11.99
CA GLY A 509 -8.88 -37.09 -11.37
C GLY A 509 -7.90 -36.14 -12.06
N ASP A 510 -8.22 -35.59 -13.24
CA ASP A 510 -7.35 -34.62 -13.90
C ASP A 510 -7.32 -33.29 -13.13
N ARG A 511 -6.13 -32.69 -13.02
CA ARG A 511 -5.97 -31.31 -12.53
C ARG A 511 -6.01 -30.35 -13.71
N ILE A 512 -6.83 -29.32 -13.62
CA ILE A 512 -7.03 -28.36 -14.70
C ILE A 512 -7.05 -26.93 -14.16
N LEU A 513 -6.60 -25.98 -14.98
CA LEU A 513 -6.63 -24.55 -14.70
C LEU A 513 -7.74 -23.87 -15.50
N ALA A 514 -8.27 -22.77 -14.98
CA ALA A 514 -9.24 -21.97 -15.70
C ALA A 514 -8.67 -21.49 -17.05
N GLY A 515 -9.40 -21.71 -18.14
CA GLY A 515 -8.95 -21.41 -19.50
C GLY A 515 -8.32 -22.58 -20.27
N GLN A 516 -8.04 -23.72 -19.63
CA GLN A 516 -7.56 -24.93 -20.32
C GLN A 516 -8.71 -25.74 -20.92
N THR A 517 -8.44 -26.47 -22.00
CA THR A 517 -9.46 -27.19 -22.78
C THR A 517 -10.06 -28.36 -21.98
N LEU A 518 -11.38 -28.33 -21.79
CA LEU A 518 -12.17 -29.46 -21.29
C LEU A 518 -12.66 -30.38 -22.42
N ALA A 519 -13.06 -29.78 -23.54
CA ALA A 519 -13.62 -30.50 -24.66
C ALA A 519 -13.44 -29.74 -25.97
N GLU A 520 -13.25 -30.47 -27.07
CA GLU A 520 -13.35 -29.90 -28.41
C GLU A 520 -14.82 -29.75 -28.80
N PHE A 521 -15.15 -28.60 -29.39
CA PHE A 521 -16.44 -28.33 -29.98
C PHE A 521 -16.27 -28.02 -31.45
N THR A 522 -16.99 -28.75 -32.30
CA THR A 522 -17.06 -28.47 -33.73
C THR A 522 -18.36 -27.74 -34.03
N PRO A 523 -18.37 -26.43 -34.32
CA PRO A 523 -19.60 -25.72 -34.64
C PRO A 523 -20.19 -26.21 -35.97
N MET A 524 -21.52 -26.15 -36.13
CA MET A 524 -22.14 -26.56 -37.40
C MET A 524 -21.64 -25.71 -38.58
N SER A 525 -21.31 -24.45 -38.35
CA SER A 525 -20.77 -23.55 -39.37
C SER A 525 -19.48 -24.07 -40.01
N SER A 526 -18.63 -24.77 -39.24
CA SER A 526 -17.35 -25.30 -39.71
C SER A 526 -17.44 -26.65 -40.42
N LEU A 527 -18.62 -27.29 -40.43
CA LEU A 527 -18.83 -28.57 -41.11
C LEU A 527 -19.10 -28.37 -42.61
N SER A 528 -18.61 -29.31 -43.43
CA SER A 528 -18.96 -29.39 -44.84
C SER A 528 -20.46 -29.68 -45.04
N VAL A 529 -20.98 -29.47 -46.26
CA VAL A 529 -22.41 -29.70 -46.56
C VAL A 529 -22.84 -31.14 -46.28
N ALA A 530 -21.99 -32.12 -46.60
CA ALA A 530 -22.24 -33.54 -46.33
C ALA A 530 -22.26 -33.86 -44.82
N GLU A 531 -21.33 -33.29 -44.06
CA GLU A 531 -21.28 -33.46 -42.61
C GLU A 531 -22.47 -32.78 -41.92
N LYS A 532 -22.91 -31.60 -42.38
CA LYS A 532 -24.11 -30.92 -41.90
C LYS A 532 -25.37 -31.78 -42.07
N LEU A 533 -25.51 -32.49 -43.20
CA LEU A 533 -26.63 -33.40 -43.45
C LEU A 533 -26.64 -34.61 -42.50
N MET A 534 -25.46 -35.08 -42.05
CA MET A 534 -25.35 -36.19 -41.11
C MET A 534 -25.44 -35.78 -39.63
N GLU A 535 -24.81 -34.65 -39.26
CA GLU A 535 -24.76 -34.13 -37.88
C GLU A 535 -26.01 -33.34 -37.52
N GLY A 536 -26.63 -32.64 -38.47
CA GLY A 536 -27.81 -31.79 -38.25
C GLY A 536 -28.96 -32.51 -37.55
N PRO A 537 -29.42 -33.68 -38.03
CA PRO A 537 -30.49 -34.44 -37.38
C PRO A 537 -30.12 -34.90 -35.97
N LYS A 538 -28.86 -35.32 -35.75
CA LYS A 538 -28.35 -35.76 -34.44
C LYS A 538 -28.34 -34.62 -33.43
N ARG A 539 -27.86 -33.44 -33.85
CA ARG A 539 -27.88 -32.21 -33.04
C ARG A 539 -29.31 -31.75 -32.73
N LEU A 540 -30.22 -31.84 -33.70
CA LEU A 540 -31.63 -31.48 -33.49
C LEU A 540 -32.33 -32.41 -32.48
N LEU A 541 -32.11 -33.72 -32.59
CA LEU A 541 -32.63 -34.72 -31.64
C LEU A 541 -32.09 -34.51 -30.22
N SER A 542 -30.78 -34.22 -30.10
CA SER A 542 -30.13 -33.85 -28.84
C SER A 542 -30.74 -32.60 -28.21
N LYS A 543 -30.95 -31.53 -29.01
CA LYS A 543 -31.62 -30.29 -28.57
C LYS A 543 -33.03 -30.55 -28.04
N LEU A 544 -33.80 -31.39 -28.74
CA LEU A 544 -35.16 -31.75 -28.33
C LEU A 544 -35.16 -32.52 -27.00
N GLN A 545 -34.26 -33.51 -26.84
CA GLN A 545 -34.10 -34.27 -25.59
C GLN A 545 -33.62 -33.40 -24.41
N ALA A 546 -32.76 -32.41 -24.65
CA ALA A 546 -32.31 -31.47 -23.64
C ALA A 546 -33.43 -30.49 -23.21
N SER A 547 -34.17 -29.94 -24.19
CA SER A 547 -35.24 -28.96 -23.95
C SER A 547 -36.42 -29.49 -23.10
N THR A 548 -36.62 -30.81 -23.10
CA THR A 548 -37.68 -31.46 -22.32
C THR A 548 -37.31 -31.61 -20.84
N ILE A 549 -36.02 -31.59 -20.50
CA ILE A 549 -35.52 -31.74 -19.14
C ILE A 549 -35.50 -30.40 -18.39
N ASP A 550 -35.21 -29.30 -19.10
CA ASP A 550 -35.10 -27.96 -18.50
C ASP A 550 -36.44 -27.37 -18.01
N LYS A 551 -37.57 -28.02 -18.34
CA LYS A 551 -38.91 -27.70 -17.79
C LYS A 551 -39.20 -28.38 -16.44
N GLY A 552 -38.36 -29.31 -15.99
CA GLY A 552 -38.57 -30.10 -14.77
C GLY A 552 -37.70 -29.71 -13.56
N ASP A 553 -36.72 -28.83 -13.74
CA ASP A 553 -35.73 -28.39 -12.73
C ASP A 553 -35.87 -26.91 -12.37
#